data_AF-A0A139XQZ0-F1
#
_entry.id   AF-A0A139XQZ0-F1
#
_cell.length_a   1.000
_cell.length_b   1.000
_cell.length_c   1.000
_cell.angle_alpha   90.00
_cell.angle_beta   90.00
_cell.angle_gamma   90.00
#
_symmetry.space_group_name_H-M   'P 1'
#
loop_
_entity.id
_entity.type
_entity.pdbx_description
1 polymer ?
#
loop_
_entity_poly.entity_id
_entity_poly.type
_entity_poly.pdbx_seq_one_letter_code
_entity_poly.pdbx_strand_id
1 'polypeptide(L)'
;VPQLIVSIKTSVARSRSAEATEEKVEEALLQVTDPTGEMPAAVHSRAVSLHGANFVSGAALLLRDVTVFLSNCRLPCLAIVHANILQIFPPEDWTASFQAAFSVERNKEALL
;
A
#
# COMPACT_ATOMS: atom_id res chain seq x y z
N VAL A 1 -18.05 9.41 -2.58
CA VAL A 1 -16.84 9.28 -3.42
C VAL A 1 -16.15 7.99 -3.03
N PRO A 2 -15.76 7.11 -3.96
CA PRO A 2 -15.17 5.80 -3.63
C PRO A 2 -13.85 5.97 -2.85
N GLN A 3 -13.64 5.10 -1.87
CA GLN A 3 -12.45 5.06 -1.02
C GLN A 3 -11.95 3.61 -0.96
N LEU A 4 -10.63 3.46 -0.84
CA LEU A 4 -9.96 2.16 -0.80
C LEU A 4 -9.14 2.07 0.49
N ILE A 5 -9.31 0.98 1.25
CA ILE A 5 -8.49 0.68 2.43
C ILE A 5 -7.56 -0.47 2.09
N VAL A 6 -6.25 -0.25 2.24
CA VAL A 6 -5.23 -1.27 2.00
C VAL A 6 -4.23 -1.37 3.15
N SER A 7 -3.77 -2.58 3.45
CA SER A 7 -2.68 -2.86 4.40
C SER A 7 -1.35 -2.97 3.66
N ILE A 8 -0.27 -2.47 4.24
CA ILE A 8 1.08 -2.58 3.68
C ILE A 8 1.71 -3.90 4.11
N LYS A 9 2.15 -4.67 3.12
CA LYS A 9 3.02 -5.84 3.27
C LYS A 9 4.38 -5.47 2.70
N THR A 10 5.37 -5.16 3.53
CA THR A 10 6.71 -4.89 2.99
C THR A 10 7.40 -6.22 2.69
N SER A 11 7.62 -6.54 1.42
CA SER A 11 8.62 -7.52 1.02
C SER A 11 9.96 -6.80 0.86
N VAL A 12 10.86 -6.96 1.84
CA VAL A 12 12.22 -6.43 1.72
C VAL A 12 12.96 -7.24 0.65
N ALA A 13 13.03 -6.72 -0.58
CA ALA A 13 14.02 -7.20 -1.52
C ALA A 13 15.39 -6.70 -1.04
N ARG A 14 16.26 -7.61 -0.63
CA ARG A 14 17.62 -7.31 -0.17
C ARG A 14 18.40 -6.66 -1.32
N SER A 15 18.72 -5.37 -1.21
CA SER A 15 19.50 -4.64 -2.22
C SER A 15 20.87 -5.29 -2.40
N ARG A 16 21.17 -5.76 -3.62
CA ARG A 16 22.53 -6.14 -4.05
C ARG A 16 23.14 -4.96 -4.79
N SER A 17 23.65 -3.96 -4.09
CA SER A 17 24.81 -3.18 -4.56
C SER A 17 25.22 -2.18 -3.50
N ALA A 18 26.52 -2.16 -3.19
CA ALA A 18 27.16 -1.06 -2.50
C ALA A 18 27.57 0.02 -3.51
N GLU A 19 27.71 1.25 -3.00
CA GLU A 19 28.42 2.41 -3.56
C GLU A 19 27.73 3.31 -4.63
N ALA A 20 27.38 4.51 -4.14
CA ALA A 20 27.77 5.85 -4.63
C ALA A 20 26.67 6.80 -5.16
N THR A 21 26.65 7.98 -4.52
CA THR A 21 26.28 9.33 -5.03
C THR A 21 24.80 9.72 -5.09
N GLU A 22 24.43 10.71 -4.26
CA GLU A 22 23.17 11.51 -4.27
C GLU A 22 21.91 10.79 -4.78
N GLU A 23 21.34 9.91 -3.96
CA GLU A 23 20.05 9.28 -4.25
C GLU A 23 18.91 10.30 -4.14
N LYS A 24 18.55 10.89 -5.29
CA LYS A 24 17.20 11.43 -5.51
C LYS A 24 16.20 10.34 -5.15
N VAL A 25 15.51 10.54 -4.03
CA VAL A 25 14.43 9.69 -3.45
C VAL A 25 13.82 8.74 -4.49
N GLU A 26 14.27 7.50 -4.47
CA GLU A 26 13.72 6.43 -5.30
C GLU A 26 12.24 6.24 -4.96
N GLU A 27 11.41 6.08 -5.99
CA GLU A 27 10.02 5.68 -5.83
C GLU A 27 9.94 4.41 -4.98
N ALA A 28 9.12 4.40 -3.95
CA ALA A 28 9.00 3.23 -3.09
C ALA A 28 8.03 2.23 -3.73
N LEU A 29 8.44 0.96 -3.81
CA LEU A 29 7.57 -0.14 -4.20
C LEU A 29 7.04 -0.82 -2.93
N LEU A 30 5.73 -0.81 -2.75
CA LEU A 30 5.02 -1.50 -1.68
C LEU A 30 4.26 -2.71 -2.26
N GLN A 31 4.02 -3.72 -1.44
CA GLN A 31 2.90 -4.63 -1.68
C GLN A 31 1.76 -4.22 -0.76
N VAL A 32 0.57 -4.06 -1.32
CA VAL A 32 -0.62 -3.71 -0.56
C VAL A 32 -1.65 -4.83 -0.64
N THR A 33 -2.41 -5.01 0.42
CA THR A 33 -3.41 -6.07 0.55
C THR A 33 -4.73 -5.48 1.00
N ASP A 34 -5.80 -5.96 0.38
CA ASP A 34 -7.17 -5.75 0.83
C ASP A 34 -7.91 -7.09 0.86
N PRO A 35 -9.22 -7.12 1.20
CA PRO A 35 -10.01 -8.34 1.11
C PRO A 35 -10.21 -8.87 -0.31
N THR A 36 -9.78 -8.22 -1.38
CA THR A 36 -9.90 -8.76 -2.74
C THR A 36 -8.62 -9.46 -3.17
N GLY A 37 -7.47 -9.05 -2.63
CA GLY A 37 -6.20 -9.73 -2.87
C GLY A 37 -4.99 -8.88 -2.52
N GLU A 38 -3.88 -9.16 -3.20
CA GLU A 38 -2.63 -8.43 -3.08
C GLU A 38 -2.33 -7.71 -4.41
N MET A 39 -1.78 -6.49 -4.34
CA MET A 39 -1.39 -5.70 -5.49
C MET A 39 -0.09 -4.94 -5.22
N PRO A 40 0.86 -4.87 -6.17
CA PRO A 40 1.99 -3.96 -6.03
C PRO A 40 1.52 -2.51 -6.10
N ALA A 41 2.19 -1.64 -5.36
CA ALA A 41 1.95 -0.20 -5.38
C ALA A 41 3.26 0.57 -5.58
N ALA A 42 3.28 1.46 -6.55
CA ALA A 42 4.34 2.44 -6.75
C ALA A 42 3.96 3.75 -6.03
N VAL A 43 4.81 4.16 -5.11
CA VAL A 43 4.61 5.37 -4.30
C VAL A 43 5.49 6.48 -4.84
N HIS A 44 4.83 7.55 -5.29
CA HIS A 44 5.52 8.72 -5.81
C HIS A 44 6.44 9.34 -4.75
N SER A 45 7.63 9.78 -5.14
CA SER A 45 8.69 10.30 -4.24
C SER A 45 8.20 11.36 -3.24
N ARG A 46 7.34 12.29 -3.67
CA ARG A 46 6.73 13.29 -2.75
C ARG A 46 5.93 12.67 -1.60
N ALA A 47 5.21 11.57 -1.85
CA ALA A 47 4.49 10.86 -0.78
C ALA A 47 5.49 10.15 0.14
N VAL A 48 6.55 9.56 -0.41
CA VAL A 48 7.66 8.97 0.37
C VAL A 48 8.32 10.01 1.28
N SER A 49 8.62 11.21 0.79
CA SER A 49 9.27 12.25 1.60
C SER A 49 8.39 12.75 2.75
N LEU A 50 7.07 12.78 2.58
CA LEU A 50 6.15 13.30 3.60
C LEU A 50 5.69 12.24 4.60
N HIS A 51 5.52 11.01 4.13
CA HIS A 51 4.84 9.94 4.88
C HIS A 51 5.65 8.66 4.99
N GLY A 52 6.85 8.58 4.41
CA GLY A 52 7.64 7.36 4.28
C GLY A 52 7.90 6.64 5.60
N ALA A 53 8.09 7.38 6.69
CA ALA A 53 8.26 6.81 8.03
C ALA A 53 7.03 6.01 8.52
N ASN A 54 5.85 6.27 7.95
CA ASN A 54 4.59 5.59 8.27
C ASN A 54 4.25 4.46 7.28
N PHE A 55 5.01 4.29 6.19
CA PHE A 55 4.83 3.18 5.24
C PHE A 55 5.53 1.92 5.73
N VAL A 56 5.07 1.42 6.88
CA VAL A 56 5.62 0.25 7.55
C VAL A 56 4.69 -0.95 7.39
N SER A 57 5.26 -2.16 7.47
CA SER A 57 4.46 -3.39 7.41
C SER A 57 3.37 -3.39 8.49
N GLY A 58 2.15 -3.78 8.11
CA GLY A 58 0.99 -3.79 9.00
C GLY A 58 0.27 -2.45 9.13
N ALA A 59 0.84 -1.34 8.66
CA ALA A 59 0.11 -0.07 8.57
C ALA A 59 -1.02 -0.18 7.53
N ALA A 60 -2.10 0.56 7.75
CA ALA A 60 -3.19 0.68 6.79
C ALA A 60 -3.29 2.07 6.19
N LEU A 61 -3.66 2.15 4.92
CA LEU A 61 -3.82 3.36 4.14
C LEU A 61 -5.29 3.50 3.73
N LEU A 62 -5.90 4.64 4.04
CA LEU A 62 -7.15 5.06 3.42
C LEU A 62 -6.81 5.95 2.22
N LEU A 63 -7.19 5.49 1.04
CA LEU A 63 -6.87 6.11 -0.24
C LEU A 63 -8.14 6.59 -0.96
N ARG A 64 -8.03 7.67 -1.73
CA ARG A 64 -9.04 8.16 -2.67
C ARG A 64 -8.45 8.41 -4.05
N ASP A 65 -9.31 8.42 -5.06
CA ASP A 65 -8.98 8.84 -6.43
C ASP A 65 -7.70 8.15 -6.98
N VAL A 66 -7.57 6.86 -6.68
CA VAL A 66 -6.39 6.07 -7.02
C VAL A 66 -6.36 5.74 -8.51
N THR A 67 -5.15 5.55 -9.04
CA THR A 67 -4.94 5.11 -10.43
C THR A 67 -4.27 3.74 -10.43
N VAL A 68 -4.73 2.85 -11.29
CA VAL A 68 -4.08 1.56 -11.56
C VAL A 68 -3.51 1.62 -12.97
N PHE A 69 -2.25 1.23 -13.12
CA PHE A 69 -1.57 1.15 -14.42
C PHE A 69 -0.97 -0.24 -14.63
N LEU A 70 -0.70 -0.58 -15.89
CA LEU A 70 0.01 -1.82 -16.22
C LEU A 70 1.51 -1.56 -16.18
N SER A 71 2.20 -2.25 -15.27
CA SER A 71 3.65 -2.23 -15.22
C SER A 71 4.28 -2.95 -16.42
N ASN A 72 5.59 -2.82 -16.61
CA ASN A 72 6.33 -3.48 -17.69
C ASN A 72 6.16 -5.01 -17.72
N CYS A 73 5.82 -5.63 -16.59
CA CYS A 73 5.54 -7.06 -16.46
C CYS A 73 4.06 -7.42 -16.71
N ARG A 74 3.25 -6.49 -17.21
CA ARG A 74 1.78 -6.62 -17.41
C ARG A 74 0.99 -6.93 -16.14
N LEU A 75 1.59 -6.71 -14.97
CA LEU A 75 0.87 -6.80 -13.70
C LEU A 75 0.25 -5.43 -13.36
N PRO A 76 -1.04 -5.38 -12.97
CA PRO A 76 -1.65 -4.18 -12.44
C PRO A 76 -0.86 -3.67 -11.23
N CYS A 77 -0.59 -2.37 -11.23
CA CYS A 77 0.14 -1.68 -10.17
C CYS A 77 -0.63 -0.43 -9.74
N LEU A 78 -0.79 -0.25 -8.45
CA LEU A 78 -1.43 0.91 -7.85
C LEU A 78 -0.46 2.09 -7.83
N ALA A 79 -0.84 3.23 -8.39
CA ALA A 79 -0.11 4.48 -8.23
C ALA A 79 -0.61 5.20 -6.97
N ILE A 80 0.30 5.47 -6.03
CA ILE A 80 -0.01 6.22 -4.81
C ILE A 80 0.73 7.56 -4.86
N VAL A 81 -0.03 8.65 -4.99
CA VAL A 81 0.49 10.02 -4.82
C VAL A 81 0.00 10.61 -3.50
N HIS A 82 0.65 11.70 -3.05
CA HIS A 82 0.30 12.36 -1.79
C HIS A 82 -1.19 12.76 -1.71
N ALA A 83 -1.79 13.19 -2.83
CA ALA A 83 -3.19 13.60 -2.89
C ALA A 83 -4.19 12.44 -2.71
N ASN A 84 -3.77 11.19 -2.95
CA ASN A 84 -4.60 10.02 -2.73
C ASN A 84 -4.72 9.68 -1.25
N ILE A 85 -3.72 10.01 -0.43
CA ILE A 85 -3.63 9.58 0.96
C ILE A 85 -4.55 10.47 1.80
N LEU A 86 -5.64 9.89 2.29
CA LEU A 86 -6.53 10.53 3.24
C LEU A 86 -6.04 10.36 4.67
N GLN A 87 -5.63 9.14 5.01
CA GLN A 87 -5.21 8.79 6.35
C GLN A 87 -4.27 7.60 6.32
N ILE A 88 -3.31 7.59 7.25
CA ILE A 88 -2.43 6.46 7.52
C ILE A 88 -2.70 6.02 8.95
N PHE A 89 -3.03 4.75 9.11
CA PHE A 89 -3.20 4.11 10.40
C PHE A 89 -1.90 3.37 10.75
N PRO A 90 -1.33 3.59 11.94
CA PRO A 90 -0.15 2.85 12.36
C PRO A 90 -0.45 1.35 12.40
N PRO A 91 0.58 0.49 12.33
CA PRO A 91 0.40 -0.93 12.53
C PRO A 91 -0.18 -1.17 13.92
N GLU A 92 -1.43 -1.61 13.99
CA GLU A 92 -1.97 -2.26 15.17
C GLU A 92 -1.65 -3.74 15.10
N ASP A 93 -1.43 -4.38 16.25
CA ASP A 93 -1.35 -5.83 16.30
C ASP A 93 -2.61 -6.39 15.63
N TRP A 94 -2.41 -7.29 14.67
CA TRP A 94 -3.49 -7.89 13.89
C TRP A 94 -4.27 -8.86 14.78
N THR A 95 -5.04 -8.30 15.71
CA THR A 95 -5.81 -9.06 16.68
C THR A 95 -6.83 -9.91 15.93
N ALA A 96 -7.16 -11.08 16.49
CA ALA A 96 -8.17 -11.97 15.91
C ALA A 96 -9.50 -11.25 15.64
N SER A 97 -9.84 -10.27 16.49
CA SER A 97 -10.98 -9.36 16.34
C SER A 97 -10.93 -8.50 15.06
N PHE A 98 -9.77 -7.97 14.70
CA PHE A 98 -9.61 -7.15 13.50
C PHE A 98 -9.66 -7.99 12.22
N GLN A 99 -9.07 -9.20 12.24
CA GLN A 99 -9.16 -10.17 11.14
C GLN A 99 -10.59 -10.65 10.90
N ALA A 100 -11.35 -10.86 11.98
CA ALA A 100 -12.75 -11.23 11.91
C ALA A 100 -13.61 -10.11 11.29
N ALA A 101 -13.39 -8.85 11.68
CA ALA A 101 -14.12 -7.71 11.13
C ALA A 101 -13.94 -7.57 9.61
N PHE A 102 -12.72 -7.73 9.10
CA PHE A 102 -12.44 -7.69 7.67
C PHE A 102 -13.01 -8.88 6.89
N SER A 103 -13.01 -10.08 7.49
CA SER A 103 -13.59 -11.29 6.88
C SER A 103 -15.12 -11.22 6.79
N VAL A 104 -15.77 -10.58 7.76
CA VAL A 104 -17.23 -10.41 7.79
C VAL A 104 -17.70 -9.47 6.68
N GLU A 105 -16.96 -8.39 6.41
CA GLU A 105 -17.34 -7.43 5.37
C GLU A 105 -17.20 -8.04 3.96
N ARG A 106 -16.14 -8.85 3.72
CA ARG A 106 -15.95 -9.62 2.47
C ARG A 106 -17.13 -10.57 2.17
N ASN A 107 -17.68 -11.19 3.21
CA ASN A 107 -18.79 -12.13 3.06
C ASN A 107 -20.14 -11.43 2.80
N LYS A 108 -20.29 -10.15 3.17
CA LYS A 108 -21.50 -9.38 2.85
C LYS A 108 -21.55 -8.99 1.38
N GLU A 109 -20.41 -8.67 0.78
CA GLU A 109 -20.33 -8.37 -0.66
C GLU A 109 -20.58 -9.60 -1.55
N ALA A 110 -20.26 -10.81 -1.06
CA ALA A 110 -20.53 -12.06 -1.78
C ALA A 110 -21.99 -12.54 -1.71
N LEU A 111 -22.84 -11.89 -0.91
CA LEU A 111 -24.25 -12.23 -0.71
C LEU A 111 -25.22 -11.23 -1.37
N LEU A 112 -24.69 -10.29 -2.17
CA LEU A 112 -25.43 -9.39 -3.05
C LEU A 112 -25.20 -9.77 -4.52
#